data_AF-A0A8J4WTA9-F1
#
_entry.id   AF-A0A8J4WTA9-F1
#
_cell.length_a   1.000
_cell.length_b   1.000
_cell.length_c   1.000
_cell.angle_alpha   90.00
_cell.angle_beta   90.00
_cell.angle_gamma   90.00
#
_symmetry.space_group_name_H-M   'P 1'
#
loop_
_entity.id
_entity.type
_entity.pdbx_description
1 polymer ?
#
loop_
_entity_poly.entity_id
_entity_poly.type
_entity_poly.pdbx_seq_one_letter_code
_entity_poly.pdbx_strand_id
1 'polypeptide(L)'
;MMASSYNAKEEDGHLPGASGATGNAVRSKKPDNTAFKQQRLPAWQPILTAGTVLPAFFVIGLIFIPIGIGLYVTSNNIKEFEIDYTGVDPSSPCYNCSQSSWNSTSPCKCSLPFSLEQPFESNVFMYYGLSNFYQNHRRYVKSRDDSQLNGDPSSLKDPSKECEPYRSIGSAPIAPCGAIANSMFNDTLDLIYLDPNGTRITIPLVKKGIAWWTDKHVKFRNPIGANLSTVFQGTAKPVNWRKPVFELDSDPENNGFINEDFIVWMRTAALPTFRKLYRIIQKKNSMTPTLPRGNYTLEVTY
;
A
#
# COMPACT_ATOMS: atom_id res chain seq x y z
N MET A 1 3.88 5.94 46.98
CA MET A 1 4.10 7.13 47.82
C MET A 1 5.55 7.17 48.22
N MET A 2 6.30 8.19 47.81
CA MET A 2 7.58 8.59 48.41
C MET A 2 7.59 10.11 48.32
N ALA A 3 7.30 10.74 49.46
CA ALA A 3 7.44 12.18 49.62
C ALA A 3 8.92 12.54 49.58
N SER A 4 9.27 13.58 48.83
CA SER A 4 10.53 14.30 49.04
C SER A 4 10.21 15.78 49.02
N SER A 5 9.83 16.28 50.19
CA SER A 5 9.83 17.70 50.51
C SER A 5 11.28 18.18 50.57
N TYR A 6 11.64 19.15 49.74
CA TYR A 6 12.89 19.90 49.94
C TYR A 6 12.65 21.40 49.86
N ASN A 7 13.05 22.05 50.95
CA ASN A 7 13.15 23.49 51.13
C ASN A 7 14.17 24.07 50.14
N ALA A 8 13.75 25.09 49.40
CA ALA A 8 14.66 25.97 48.69
C ALA A 8 15.19 27.03 49.67
N LYS A 9 16.45 26.90 50.10
CA LYS A 9 17.19 27.99 50.72
C LYS A 9 18.69 27.76 50.56
N GLU A 10 19.26 28.49 49.62
CA GLU A 10 20.54 29.21 49.76
C GLU A 10 20.75 30.04 48.48
N GLU A 11 20.24 31.27 48.53
CA GLU A 11 20.75 32.37 47.70
C GLU A 11 22.14 32.74 48.25
N ASP A 12 23.21 32.40 47.51
CA ASP A 12 24.48 33.09 47.70
C ASP A 12 24.48 34.36 46.86
N GLY A 13 24.31 35.48 47.56
CA GLY A 13 24.26 36.82 47.01
C GLY A 13 25.54 37.22 46.30
N HIS A 14 25.39 37.77 45.10
CA HIS A 14 26.45 38.52 44.41
C HIS A 14 26.18 40.01 44.60
N LEU A 15 26.95 40.66 45.47
CA LEU A 15 27.05 42.12 45.53
C LEU A 15 27.83 42.61 44.29
N PRO A 16 27.39 43.65 43.56
CA PRO A 16 28.20 44.23 42.49
C PRO A 16 29.23 45.18 43.12
N GLY A 17 30.49 44.72 43.17
CA GLY A 17 31.63 45.55 43.53
C GLY A 17 31.97 46.52 42.40
N ALA A 18 32.03 47.81 42.76
CA ALA A 18 32.34 48.93 41.89
C ALA A 18 33.75 48.88 41.27
N SER A 19 33.87 49.59 40.16
CA SER A 19 35.05 49.88 39.34
C SER A 19 36.30 50.36 40.10
N GLY A 20 37.47 49.80 39.75
CA GLY A 20 38.77 50.35 40.13
C GLY A 20 39.99 49.51 39.68
N ALA A 21 40.65 49.99 38.61
CA ALA A 21 42.06 49.88 38.20
C ALA A 21 42.95 48.63 38.47
N THR A 22 43.60 48.21 37.38
CA THR A 22 44.96 47.64 37.26
C THR A 22 45.31 46.38 38.06
N GLY A 23 45.17 45.23 37.39
CA GLY A 23 45.86 43.99 37.72
C GLY A 23 45.52 42.93 36.69
N ASN A 24 46.52 42.24 36.12
CA ASN A 24 46.30 41.05 35.29
C ASN A 24 45.53 40.02 36.12
N ALA A 25 44.20 40.01 36.00
CA ALA A 25 43.35 39.01 36.62
C ALA A 25 43.71 37.66 35.99
N VAL A 26 44.46 36.85 36.73
CA VAL A 26 44.79 35.47 36.37
C VAL A 26 43.47 34.79 35.97
N ARG A 27 43.30 34.45 34.67
CA ARG A 27 42.13 33.69 34.22
C ARG A 27 42.09 32.39 35.01
N SER A 28 41.17 32.34 35.97
CA SER A 28 40.95 31.16 36.79
C SER A 28 40.66 29.99 35.86
N LYS A 29 41.48 28.93 35.93
CA LYS A 29 41.23 27.67 35.22
C LYS A 29 40.16 26.82 35.93
N LYS A 30 39.49 27.37 36.94
CA LYS A 30 38.47 26.65 37.70
C LYS A 30 37.24 26.45 36.78
N PRO A 31 36.77 25.20 36.60
CA PRO A 31 35.57 24.95 35.83
C PRO A 31 34.36 25.61 36.47
N ASP A 32 33.42 26.06 35.64
CA ASP A 32 32.17 26.66 36.11
C ASP A 32 31.38 25.66 36.97
N ASN A 33 30.95 26.13 38.14
CA ASN A 33 30.28 25.30 39.15
C ASN A 33 28.77 25.24 38.93
N THR A 34 28.33 24.90 37.71
CA THR A 34 26.91 24.69 37.42
C THR A 34 26.55 23.21 37.49
N ALA A 35 25.32 22.89 37.90
CA ALA A 35 24.86 21.50 38.06
C ALA A 35 25.03 20.66 36.77
N PHE A 36 24.87 21.28 35.60
CA PHE A 36 25.13 20.64 34.30
C PHE A 36 26.61 20.33 34.08
N LYS A 37 27.50 21.32 34.25
CA LYS A 37 28.95 21.15 34.00
C LYS A 37 29.62 20.25 35.04
N GLN A 38 29.07 20.18 36.24
CA GLN A 38 29.53 19.32 37.32
C GLN A 38 28.87 17.93 37.34
N GLN A 39 27.98 17.64 36.38
CA GLN A 39 27.25 16.37 36.27
C GLN A 39 26.44 16.01 37.53
N ARG A 40 25.85 17.02 38.18
CA ARG A 40 25.02 16.89 39.39
C ARG A 40 23.57 17.27 39.12
N LEU A 41 23.11 17.10 37.88
CA LEU A 41 21.70 17.28 37.57
C LEU A 41 20.86 16.26 38.36
N PRO A 42 19.68 16.64 38.86
CA PRO A 42 18.78 15.70 39.48
C PRO A 42 18.38 14.64 38.45
N ALA A 43 18.65 13.38 38.76
CA ALA A 43 18.34 12.25 37.91
C ALA A 43 17.51 11.24 38.69
N TRP A 44 16.50 10.69 38.04
CA TRP A 44 15.82 9.50 38.53
C TRP A 44 16.62 8.26 38.10
N GLN A 45 17.07 7.48 39.07
CA GLN A 45 17.87 6.27 38.84
C GLN A 45 17.08 5.04 39.31
N PRO A 46 16.17 4.50 38.47
CA PRO A 46 15.40 3.32 38.84
C PRO A 46 16.29 2.08 38.94
N ILE A 47 16.29 1.45 40.11
CA ILE A 47 16.94 0.15 40.32
C ILE A 47 15.89 -0.94 40.11
N LEU A 48 16.00 -1.67 39.01
CA LEU A 48 15.05 -2.73 38.65
C LEU A 48 15.34 -3.99 39.47
N THR A 49 14.53 -4.21 40.51
CA THR A 49 14.54 -5.42 41.34
C THR A 49 13.32 -6.28 41.04
N ALA A 50 13.36 -7.57 41.39
CA ALA A 50 12.23 -8.50 41.18
C ALA A 50 10.89 -7.95 41.73
N GLY A 51 10.89 -7.34 42.92
CA GLY A 51 9.70 -6.75 43.53
C GLY A 51 9.13 -5.55 42.77
N THR A 52 9.96 -4.82 42.02
CA THR A 52 9.52 -3.67 41.21
C THR A 52 9.03 -4.07 39.82
N VAL A 53 9.62 -5.11 39.21
CA VAL A 53 9.25 -5.55 37.84
C VAL A 53 8.08 -6.52 37.82
N LEU A 54 7.91 -7.34 38.86
CA LEU A 54 6.86 -8.37 38.91
C LEU A 54 5.44 -7.78 38.78
N PRO A 55 5.05 -6.70 39.49
CA PRO A 55 3.75 -6.07 39.29
C PRO A 55 3.56 -5.53 37.87
N ALA A 56 4.62 -4.98 37.26
CA ALA A 56 4.56 -4.46 35.90
C ALA A 56 4.24 -5.57 34.88
N PHE A 57 4.86 -6.75 35.02
CA PHE A 57 4.53 -7.91 34.18
C PHE A 57 3.09 -8.39 34.35
N PHE A 58 2.55 -8.42 35.58
CA PHE A 58 1.15 -8.76 35.80
C PHE A 58 0.20 -7.75 35.15
N VAL A 59 0.49 -6.45 35.27
CA VAL A 59 -0.32 -5.40 34.63
C VAL A 59 -0.29 -5.53 33.11
N ILE A 60 0.90 -5.73 32.51
CA ILE A 60 1.02 -5.93 31.07
C ILE A 60 0.24 -7.18 30.63
N GLY A 61 0.36 -8.29 31.37
CA GLY A 61 -0.39 -9.51 31.09
C GLY A 61 -1.90 -9.31 31.14
N LEU A 62 -2.42 -8.67 32.20
CA LEU A 62 -3.84 -8.39 32.36
C LEU A 62 -4.41 -7.46 31.28
N ILE A 63 -3.58 -6.59 30.69
CA ILE A 63 -4.00 -5.72 29.57
C ILE A 63 -3.89 -6.47 28.23
N PHE A 64 -2.80 -7.19 28.00
CA PHE A 64 -2.55 -7.81 26.69
C PHE A 64 -3.36 -9.09 26.45
N ILE A 65 -3.74 -9.83 27.50
CA ILE A 65 -4.62 -11.00 27.35
C ILE A 65 -5.99 -10.62 26.74
N PRO A 66 -6.78 -9.68 27.29
CA PRO A 66 -8.07 -9.32 26.70
C PRO A 66 -7.93 -8.65 25.33
N ILE A 67 -6.89 -7.82 25.12
CA ILE A 67 -6.60 -7.24 23.79
C ILE A 67 -6.30 -8.36 22.78
N GLY A 68 -5.47 -9.33 23.15
CA GLY A 68 -5.12 -10.47 22.32
C GLY A 68 -6.33 -11.33 21.98
N ILE A 69 -7.21 -11.61 22.95
CA ILE A 69 -8.47 -12.33 22.71
C ILE A 69 -9.37 -11.54 21.75
N GLY A 70 -9.52 -10.22 21.97
CA GLY A 70 -10.32 -9.36 21.10
C GLY A 70 -9.81 -9.35 19.65
N LEU A 71 -8.50 -9.21 19.45
CA LEU A 71 -7.87 -9.27 18.13
C LEU A 71 -8.00 -10.66 17.49
N TYR A 72 -7.85 -11.72 18.27
CA TYR A 72 -7.95 -13.10 17.79
C TYR A 72 -9.38 -13.43 17.31
N VAL A 73 -10.39 -13.11 18.12
CA VAL A 73 -11.79 -13.35 17.77
C VAL A 73 -12.21 -12.49 16.56
N THR A 74 -11.83 -11.22 16.54
CA THR A 74 -12.15 -10.35 15.39
C THR A 74 -11.47 -10.81 14.10
N SER A 75 -10.24 -11.30 14.18
CA SER A 75 -9.54 -11.89 13.03
C SER A 75 -10.20 -13.18 12.53
N ASN A 76 -10.55 -14.11 13.42
CA ASN A 76 -11.16 -15.38 13.03
C ASN A 76 -12.59 -15.25 12.49
N ASN A 77 -13.28 -14.15 12.83
CA ASN A 77 -14.61 -13.86 12.30
C ASN A 77 -14.57 -13.33 10.85
N ILE A 78 -13.40 -12.99 10.32
CA ILE A 78 -13.24 -12.60 8.92
C ILE A 78 -13.37 -13.85 8.06
N LYS A 79 -14.33 -13.84 7.13
CA LYS A 79 -14.52 -14.91 6.16
C LYS A 79 -13.69 -14.61 4.92
N GLU A 80 -12.91 -15.58 4.49
CA GLU A 80 -12.06 -15.51 3.31
C GLU A 80 -12.29 -16.76 2.45
N PHE A 81 -12.32 -16.57 1.14
CA PHE A 81 -12.36 -17.65 0.16
C PHE A 81 -11.26 -17.38 -0.87
N GLU A 82 -10.41 -18.38 -1.10
CA GLU A 82 -9.27 -18.31 -2.01
C GLU A 82 -9.39 -19.41 -3.06
N ILE A 83 -9.14 -19.05 -4.32
CA ILE A 83 -9.15 -19.99 -5.45
C ILE A 83 -7.97 -19.70 -6.36
N ASP A 84 -7.19 -20.74 -6.66
CA ASP A 84 -6.11 -20.66 -7.63
C ASP A 84 -6.65 -20.94 -9.04
N TYR A 85 -6.37 -20.03 -9.97
CA TYR A 85 -6.77 -20.12 -11.37
C TYR A 85 -5.58 -20.24 -12.33
N THR A 86 -4.37 -20.50 -11.82
CA THR A 86 -3.13 -20.58 -12.63
C THR A 86 -3.20 -21.63 -13.73
N GLY A 87 -3.86 -22.77 -13.48
CA GLY A 87 -4.00 -23.84 -14.47
C GLY A 87 -2.76 -24.71 -14.63
N VAL A 88 -2.10 -25.07 -13.52
CA VAL A 88 -0.92 -25.96 -13.53
C VAL A 88 -1.32 -27.41 -13.85
N ASP A 89 -2.41 -27.88 -13.26
CA ASP A 89 -2.89 -29.24 -13.44
C ASP A 89 -3.67 -29.40 -14.77
N PRO A 90 -3.46 -30.49 -15.53
CA PRO A 90 -4.22 -30.77 -16.76
C PRO A 90 -5.73 -30.89 -16.56
N SER A 91 -6.19 -31.14 -15.33
CA SER A 91 -7.61 -31.18 -14.96
C SER A 91 -8.22 -29.80 -14.73
N SER A 92 -7.41 -28.75 -14.62
CA SER A 92 -7.88 -27.40 -14.36
C SER A 92 -8.60 -26.82 -15.58
N PRO A 93 -9.76 -26.15 -15.40
CA PRO A 93 -10.44 -25.45 -16.49
C PRO A 93 -9.57 -24.40 -17.20
N CYS A 94 -8.54 -23.87 -16.51
CA CYS A 94 -7.63 -22.85 -17.04
C CYS A 94 -6.33 -23.42 -17.64
N TYR A 95 -6.14 -24.74 -17.67
CA TYR A 95 -4.91 -25.37 -18.19
C TYR A 95 -4.62 -24.99 -19.65
N ASN A 96 -5.64 -24.91 -20.50
CA ASN A 96 -5.45 -24.50 -21.89
C ASN A 96 -4.99 -23.05 -22.02
N CYS A 97 -5.38 -22.18 -21.08
CA CYS A 97 -4.94 -20.78 -21.06
C CYS A 97 -3.50 -20.65 -20.54
N SER A 98 -3.08 -21.47 -19.58
CA SER A 98 -1.71 -21.45 -19.05
C SER A 98 -0.67 -21.92 -20.07
N GLN A 99 -1.06 -22.80 -21.00
CA GLN A 99 -0.22 -23.27 -22.10
C GLN A 99 -0.24 -22.34 -23.33
N SER A 100 -1.17 -21.38 -23.38
CA SER A 100 -1.30 -20.47 -24.51
C SER A 100 -0.12 -19.50 -24.58
N SER A 101 0.36 -19.26 -25.79
CA SER A 101 1.42 -18.30 -26.03
C SER A 101 0.91 -16.87 -25.78
N TRP A 102 1.70 -16.07 -25.08
CA TRP A 102 1.53 -14.61 -24.86
C TRP A 102 1.20 -13.76 -26.11
N ASN A 103 1.36 -14.32 -27.31
CA ASN A 103 1.14 -13.65 -28.59
C ASN A 103 -0.18 -14.08 -29.28
N SER A 104 -1.08 -14.75 -28.57
CA SER A 104 -2.40 -15.09 -29.10
C SER A 104 -3.26 -13.84 -29.27
N THR A 105 -3.78 -13.61 -30.48
CA THR A 105 -4.61 -12.46 -30.83
C THR A 105 -5.99 -12.50 -30.14
N SER A 106 -6.46 -13.68 -29.74
CA SER A 106 -7.70 -13.85 -28.99
C SER A 106 -7.43 -14.03 -27.49
N PRO A 107 -8.18 -13.33 -26.62
CA PRO A 107 -8.08 -13.51 -25.18
C PRO A 107 -8.58 -14.90 -24.78
N CYS A 108 -7.83 -15.62 -23.94
CA CYS A 108 -8.23 -16.93 -23.47
C CYS A 108 -9.20 -16.78 -22.30
N LYS A 109 -10.30 -17.52 -22.32
CA LYS A 109 -11.30 -17.48 -21.26
C LYS A 109 -11.42 -18.85 -20.60
N CYS A 110 -11.39 -18.88 -19.27
CA CYS A 110 -11.70 -20.06 -18.49
C CYS A 110 -12.73 -19.75 -17.40
N SER A 111 -13.47 -20.78 -16.98
CA SER A 111 -14.52 -20.64 -15.97
C SER A 111 -14.26 -21.62 -14.83
N LEU A 112 -14.17 -21.09 -13.60
CA LEU A 112 -13.96 -21.90 -12.40
C LEU A 112 -15.22 -21.90 -11.55
N PRO A 113 -15.97 -23.02 -11.49
CA PRO A 113 -17.08 -23.16 -10.57
C PRO A 113 -16.58 -23.35 -9.14
N PHE A 114 -17.21 -22.69 -8.18
CA PHE A 114 -16.93 -22.86 -6.75
C PHE A 114 -18.21 -22.65 -5.92
N SER A 115 -18.20 -23.07 -4.66
CA SER A 115 -19.33 -22.87 -3.75
C SER A 115 -18.91 -22.14 -2.48
N LEU A 116 -19.75 -21.22 -2.02
CA LEU A 116 -19.60 -20.55 -0.74
C LEU A 116 -20.50 -21.24 0.29
N GLU A 117 -19.88 -21.89 1.28
CA GLU A 117 -20.60 -22.58 2.36
C GLU A 117 -21.35 -21.61 3.28
N GLN A 118 -20.75 -20.44 3.50
CA GLN A 118 -21.27 -19.42 4.40
C GLN A 118 -21.53 -18.10 3.65
N PRO A 119 -22.56 -17.34 4.05
CA PRO A 119 -22.81 -16.03 3.47
C PRO A 119 -21.78 -14.99 3.92
N PHE A 120 -21.52 -14.01 3.06
CA PHE A 120 -20.73 -12.81 3.34
C PHE A 120 -21.68 -11.63 3.56
N GLU A 121 -21.76 -11.18 4.81
CA GLU A 121 -22.80 -10.24 5.26
C GLU A 121 -22.47 -8.75 5.02
N SER A 122 -21.19 -8.41 4.88
CA SER A 122 -20.70 -7.02 4.77
C SER A 122 -20.14 -6.73 3.39
N ASN A 123 -19.54 -5.55 3.18
CA ASN A 123 -18.80 -5.27 1.95
C ASN A 123 -17.74 -6.35 1.72
N VAL A 124 -17.69 -6.90 0.51
CA VAL A 124 -16.72 -7.92 0.14
C VAL A 124 -15.65 -7.28 -0.73
N PHE A 125 -14.40 -7.62 -0.45
CA PHE A 125 -13.23 -7.11 -1.15
C PHE A 125 -12.63 -8.24 -1.96
N MET A 126 -12.64 -8.09 -3.28
CA MET A 126 -12.06 -9.06 -4.20
C MET A 126 -10.61 -8.69 -4.46
N TYR A 127 -9.70 -9.61 -4.20
CA TYR A 127 -8.27 -9.43 -4.43
C TYR A 127 -7.80 -10.39 -5.53
N TYR A 128 -6.82 -9.98 -6.32
CA TYR A 128 -5.97 -10.92 -7.06
C TYR A 128 -4.68 -11.14 -6.29
N GLY A 129 -4.24 -12.39 -6.23
CA GLY A 129 -3.00 -12.81 -5.59
C GLY A 129 -1.97 -13.19 -6.63
N LEU A 130 -0.72 -12.78 -6.44
CA LEU A 130 0.42 -13.26 -7.21
C LEU A 130 1.42 -13.88 -6.25
N SER A 131 1.96 -15.04 -6.63
CA SER A 131 3.03 -15.74 -5.93
C SER A 131 4.29 -15.76 -6.80
N ASN A 132 5.45 -15.87 -6.17
CA ASN A 132 6.76 -15.85 -6.85
C ASN A 132 7.01 -14.61 -7.73
N PHE A 133 6.37 -13.47 -7.42
CA PHE A 133 6.55 -12.21 -8.15
C PHE A 133 7.28 -11.18 -7.28
N TYR A 134 8.55 -10.93 -7.57
CA TYR A 134 9.44 -10.14 -6.72
C TYR A 134 9.32 -8.61 -6.97
N GLN A 135 8.18 -8.01 -6.60
CA GLN A 135 7.99 -6.55 -6.69
C GLN A 135 9.00 -5.76 -5.85
N ASN A 136 9.55 -6.36 -4.79
CA ASN A 136 10.51 -5.75 -3.88
C ASN A 136 11.96 -5.77 -4.41
N HIS A 137 12.21 -6.34 -5.59
CA HIS A 137 13.54 -6.36 -6.17
C HIS A 137 14.03 -4.93 -6.47
N ARG A 138 15.23 -4.56 -6.00
CA ARG A 138 15.74 -3.17 -6.04
C ARG A 138 15.65 -2.52 -7.43
N ARG A 139 16.00 -3.25 -8.50
CA ARG A 139 15.92 -2.72 -9.88
C ARG A 139 14.47 -2.53 -10.35
N TYR A 140 13.56 -3.37 -9.88
CA TYR A 140 12.14 -3.27 -10.20
C TYR A 140 11.52 -2.06 -9.50
N VAL A 141 11.72 -1.91 -8.19
CA VAL A 141 11.18 -0.79 -7.38
C VAL A 141 11.65 0.58 -7.88
N LYS A 142 12.91 0.68 -8.32
CA LYS A 142 13.48 1.92 -8.85
C LYS A 142 12.98 2.27 -10.26
N SER A 143 12.50 1.29 -11.03
CA SER A 143 12.17 1.47 -12.44
C SER A 143 10.80 2.11 -12.62
N ARG A 144 10.72 3.41 -12.34
CA ARG A 144 9.58 4.31 -12.54
C ARG A 144 10.04 5.77 -12.53
N ASP A 145 9.21 6.68 -13.03
CA ASP A 145 9.41 8.13 -12.94
C ASP A 145 8.24 8.78 -12.18
N ASP A 146 8.47 9.17 -10.93
CA ASP A 146 7.43 9.79 -10.10
C ASP A 146 7.00 11.17 -10.61
N SER A 147 7.87 11.92 -11.31
CA SER A 147 7.51 13.20 -11.93
C SER A 147 6.60 12.99 -13.15
N GLN A 148 6.89 11.96 -13.96
CA GLN A 148 6.02 11.56 -15.07
C GLN A 148 4.63 11.16 -14.57
N LEU A 149 4.57 10.33 -13.52
CA LEU A 149 3.31 9.85 -12.93
C LEU A 149 2.49 10.94 -12.23
N ASN A 150 3.16 12.03 -11.83
CA ASN A 150 2.53 13.24 -11.31
C ASN A 150 2.13 14.23 -12.43
N GLY A 151 2.27 13.84 -13.70
CA GLY A 151 1.78 14.60 -14.86
C GLY A 151 2.70 15.75 -15.29
N ASP A 152 3.99 15.72 -14.95
CA ASP A 152 4.95 16.75 -15.39
C ASP A 152 5.22 16.68 -16.91
N PRO A 153 4.93 17.75 -17.69
CA PRO A 153 5.14 17.79 -19.14
C PRO A 153 6.59 17.53 -19.58
N SER A 154 7.59 17.90 -18.80
CA SER A 154 9.00 17.60 -19.11
C SER A 154 9.28 16.11 -19.03
N SER A 155 8.90 15.47 -17.91
CA SER A 155 9.09 14.03 -17.69
C SER A 155 8.26 13.13 -18.64
N LEU A 156 7.22 13.64 -19.29
CA LEU A 156 6.53 12.93 -20.38
C LEU A 156 7.39 12.81 -21.64
N LYS A 157 8.18 13.83 -21.95
CA LYS A 157 9.04 13.86 -23.15
C LYS A 157 10.40 13.23 -22.90
N ASP A 158 10.96 13.44 -21.72
CA ASP A 158 12.25 12.89 -21.29
C ASP A 158 12.12 12.26 -19.89
N PRO A 159 11.62 11.01 -19.80
CA PRO A 159 11.47 10.33 -18.53
C PRO A 159 12.82 10.02 -17.86
N SER A 160 12.82 9.75 -16.56
CA SER A 160 14.01 9.40 -15.77
C SER A 160 14.81 8.21 -16.34
N LYS A 161 16.14 8.24 -16.16
CA LYS A 161 17.03 7.13 -16.52
C LYS A 161 16.80 5.88 -15.68
N GLU A 162 16.21 6.02 -14.49
CA GLU A 162 15.88 4.85 -13.65
C GLU A 162 14.84 3.92 -14.32
N CYS A 163 14.08 4.42 -15.31
CA CYS A 163 13.14 3.63 -16.10
C CYS A 163 13.80 2.66 -17.10
N GLU A 164 15.13 2.69 -17.30
CA GLU A 164 15.81 1.78 -18.23
C GLU A 164 15.60 0.29 -17.84
N PRO A 165 15.36 -0.60 -18.83
CA PRO A 165 15.34 -0.35 -20.28
C PRO A 165 13.99 0.17 -20.83
N TYR A 166 12.95 0.26 -20.00
CA TYR A 166 11.58 0.63 -20.38
C TYR A 166 11.35 2.16 -20.40
N ARG A 167 12.34 2.89 -20.89
CA ARG A 167 12.33 4.36 -20.94
C ARG A 167 11.76 4.89 -22.27
N SER A 168 12.14 4.27 -23.38
CA SER A 168 11.76 4.66 -24.74
C SER A 168 11.74 3.46 -25.68
N ILE A 169 10.96 3.57 -26.76
CA ILE A 169 10.95 2.62 -27.88
C ILE A 169 11.37 3.40 -29.12
N GLY A 170 12.56 3.10 -29.66
CA GLY A 170 13.16 3.92 -30.71
C GLY A 170 13.38 5.35 -30.21
N SER A 171 12.79 6.33 -30.90
CA SER A 171 12.84 7.75 -30.52
C SER A 171 11.67 8.20 -29.62
N ALA A 172 10.67 7.35 -29.38
CA ALA A 172 9.48 7.72 -28.63
C ALA A 172 9.62 7.36 -27.14
N PRO A 173 9.45 8.31 -26.20
CA PRO A 173 9.43 8.04 -24.76
C PRO A 173 8.19 7.20 -24.39
N ILE A 174 8.34 6.25 -23.47
CA ILE A 174 7.22 5.44 -22.98
C ILE A 174 6.47 6.20 -21.88
N ALA A 175 5.13 6.21 -21.94
CA ALA A 175 4.26 6.71 -20.90
C ALA A 175 3.17 5.68 -20.55
N PRO A 176 3.15 5.13 -19.32
CA PRO A 176 4.12 5.28 -18.21
C PRO A 176 5.41 4.47 -18.42
N CYS A 177 6.58 5.05 -18.11
CA CYS A 177 7.87 4.34 -18.20
C CYS A 177 8.11 3.39 -17.02
N GLY A 178 9.02 2.44 -17.26
CA GLY A 178 9.59 1.60 -16.21
C GLY A 178 9.02 0.18 -16.11
N ALA A 179 9.78 -0.69 -15.44
CA ALA A 179 9.46 -2.11 -15.33
C ALA A 179 8.15 -2.36 -14.58
N ILE A 180 7.86 -1.54 -13.55
CA ILE A 180 6.65 -1.67 -12.75
C ILE A 180 5.42 -1.54 -13.64
N ALA A 181 5.34 -0.44 -14.38
CA ALA A 181 4.19 -0.19 -15.24
C ALA A 181 4.11 -1.21 -16.38
N ASN A 182 5.24 -1.57 -17.00
CA ASN A 182 5.26 -2.51 -18.12
C ASN A 182 4.70 -3.90 -17.76
N SER A 183 4.90 -4.39 -16.53
CA SER A 183 4.38 -5.69 -16.09
C SER A 183 3.03 -5.60 -15.37
N MET A 184 2.18 -4.62 -15.69
CA MET A 184 0.86 -4.46 -15.09
C MET A 184 -0.03 -5.70 -15.27
N PHE A 185 -0.68 -6.09 -14.18
CA PHE A 185 -1.72 -7.14 -14.19
C PHE A 185 -2.88 -6.75 -15.12
N ASN A 186 -3.25 -7.65 -16.01
CA ASN A 186 -4.19 -7.38 -17.11
C ASN A 186 -5.33 -8.40 -17.23
N ASP A 187 -5.42 -9.40 -16.35
CA ASP A 187 -6.54 -10.35 -16.37
C ASP A 187 -7.85 -9.62 -16.01
N THR A 188 -8.94 -10.08 -16.60
CA THR A 188 -10.29 -9.62 -16.26
C THR A 188 -11.03 -10.72 -15.53
N LEU A 189 -11.51 -10.40 -14.33
CA LEU A 189 -12.18 -11.34 -13.44
C LEU A 189 -13.63 -10.92 -13.25
N ASP A 190 -14.56 -11.76 -13.69
CA ASP A 190 -16.00 -11.56 -13.56
C ASP A 190 -16.60 -12.64 -12.65
N LEU A 191 -17.46 -12.22 -11.73
CA LEU A 191 -18.09 -13.11 -10.75
C LEU A 191 -19.56 -13.31 -11.09
N ILE A 192 -19.98 -14.57 -11.18
CA ILE A 192 -21.35 -14.96 -11.51
C ILE A 192 -21.91 -15.83 -10.40
N TYR A 193 -23.09 -15.47 -9.90
CA TYR A 193 -23.88 -16.30 -9.00
C TYR A 193 -24.81 -17.21 -9.79
N LEU A 194 -24.87 -18.48 -9.38
CA LEU A 194 -25.80 -19.47 -9.92
C LEU A 194 -26.96 -19.62 -8.94
N ASP A 195 -28.09 -19.02 -9.30
CA ASP A 195 -29.32 -19.13 -8.52
C ASP A 195 -29.84 -20.57 -8.55
N PRO A 196 -30.42 -21.12 -7.46
CA PRO A 196 -30.99 -22.46 -7.48
C PRO A 196 -32.08 -22.68 -8.55
N ASN A 197 -32.69 -21.60 -9.03
CA ASN A 197 -33.66 -21.65 -10.14
C ASN A 197 -33.00 -21.76 -11.53
N GLY A 198 -31.67 -21.85 -11.60
CA GLY A 198 -30.89 -22.02 -12.83
C GLY A 198 -30.49 -20.72 -13.53
N THR A 199 -30.77 -19.56 -12.94
CA THR A 199 -30.38 -18.27 -13.53
C THR A 199 -28.93 -17.89 -13.19
N ARG A 200 -28.21 -17.35 -14.18
CA ARG A 200 -26.86 -16.80 -14.03
C ARG A 200 -26.96 -15.31 -13.75
N ILE A 201 -26.54 -14.88 -12.57
CA ILE A 201 -26.60 -13.48 -12.14
C ILE A 201 -25.18 -12.93 -12.02
N THR A 202 -24.82 -11.97 -12.87
CA THR A 202 -23.52 -11.28 -12.77
C THR A 202 -23.49 -10.37 -11.55
N ILE A 203 -22.49 -10.56 -10.70
CA ILE A 203 -22.29 -9.74 -9.51
C ILE A 203 -21.63 -8.42 -9.93
N PRO A 204 -22.23 -7.25 -9.63
CA PRO A 204 -21.65 -5.98 -10.00
C PRO A 204 -20.40 -5.70 -9.17
N LEU A 205 -19.28 -5.52 -9.88
CA LEU A 205 -17.97 -5.25 -9.28
C LEU A 205 -17.64 -3.75 -9.39
N VAL A 206 -17.50 -3.07 -8.25
CA VAL A 206 -17.15 -1.65 -8.23
C VAL A 206 -15.64 -1.48 -8.46
N LYS A 207 -15.28 -0.70 -9.48
CA LYS A 207 -13.89 -0.41 -9.87
C LYS A 207 -13.27 0.79 -9.13
N LYS A 208 -14.11 1.73 -8.67
CA LYS A 208 -13.67 2.96 -8.00
C LYS A 208 -13.60 2.78 -6.48
N GLY A 209 -12.74 3.56 -5.82
CA GLY A 209 -12.52 3.50 -4.38
C GLY A 209 -11.65 2.34 -3.91
N ILE A 210 -10.86 1.74 -4.81
CA ILE A 210 -9.87 0.69 -4.51
C ILE A 210 -8.49 1.26 -4.21
N ALA A 211 -8.18 2.47 -4.72
CA ALA A 211 -6.92 3.16 -4.45
C ALA A 211 -7.01 4.04 -3.20
N TRP A 212 -5.87 4.28 -2.56
CA TRP A 212 -5.79 5.22 -1.44
C TRP A 212 -6.05 6.65 -1.91
N TRP A 213 -6.74 7.42 -1.07
CA TRP A 213 -7.12 8.80 -1.41
C TRP A 213 -5.92 9.67 -1.80
N THR A 214 -4.80 9.56 -1.06
CA THR A 214 -3.57 10.30 -1.35
C THR A 214 -2.93 9.90 -2.67
N ASP A 215 -2.99 8.61 -3.02
CA ASP A 215 -2.43 8.14 -4.28
C ASP A 215 -3.25 8.72 -5.43
N LYS A 216 -4.58 8.67 -5.34
CA LYS A 216 -5.49 9.14 -6.39
C LYS A 216 -5.51 10.66 -6.58
N HIS A 217 -5.47 11.45 -5.51
CA HIS A 217 -5.72 12.91 -5.60
C HIS A 217 -4.44 13.77 -5.44
N VAL A 218 -3.35 13.20 -4.93
CA VAL A 218 -2.11 13.95 -4.66
C VAL A 218 -0.95 13.42 -5.48
N LYS A 219 -0.68 12.11 -5.42
CA LYS A 219 0.54 11.52 -5.96
C LYS A 219 0.49 11.26 -7.47
N PHE A 220 -0.61 10.71 -7.97
CA PHE A 220 -0.80 10.44 -9.39
C PHE A 220 -1.70 11.51 -10.00
N ARG A 221 -1.31 12.06 -11.14
CA ARG A 221 -2.08 13.09 -11.83
C ARG A 221 -1.91 12.95 -13.33
N ASN A 222 -3.01 13.17 -14.05
CA ASN A 222 -2.92 13.34 -15.48
C ASN A 222 -2.26 14.69 -15.81
N PRO A 223 -1.51 14.78 -16.91
CA PRO A 223 -0.92 16.05 -17.31
C PRO A 223 -2.02 17.03 -17.73
N ILE A 224 -1.75 18.32 -17.58
CA ILE A 224 -2.75 19.37 -17.82
C ILE A 224 -3.09 19.44 -19.31
N GLY A 225 -4.34 19.17 -19.66
CA GLY A 225 -4.86 19.35 -21.01
C GLY A 225 -6.31 18.85 -21.13
N ALA A 226 -7.03 19.32 -22.16
CA ALA A 226 -8.45 19.03 -22.33
C ALA A 226 -8.71 17.56 -22.73
N ASN A 227 -7.87 16.98 -23.60
CA ASN A 227 -8.02 15.61 -24.09
C ASN A 227 -6.76 14.80 -23.79
N LEU A 228 -6.93 13.62 -23.17
CA LEU A 228 -5.79 12.76 -22.82
C LEU A 228 -5.02 12.29 -24.06
N SER A 229 -5.72 11.95 -25.14
CA SER A 229 -5.09 11.53 -26.41
C SER A 229 -4.14 12.58 -26.99
N THR A 230 -4.48 13.87 -26.87
CA THR A 230 -3.61 14.96 -27.33
C THR A 230 -2.45 15.20 -26.39
N VAL A 231 -2.67 15.04 -25.09
CA VAL A 231 -1.63 15.24 -24.05
C VAL A 231 -0.54 14.18 -24.14
N PHE A 232 -0.91 12.93 -24.45
CA PHE A 232 0.02 11.82 -24.62
C PHE A 232 0.58 11.71 -26.05
N GLN A 233 0.31 12.67 -26.93
CA GLN A 233 0.81 12.65 -28.30
C GLN A 233 2.35 12.64 -28.33
N GLY A 234 2.93 11.72 -29.11
CA GLY A 234 4.38 11.54 -29.20
C GLY A 234 4.97 10.61 -28.13
N THR A 235 4.15 10.10 -27.20
CA THR A 235 4.55 9.02 -26.29
C THR A 235 4.14 7.66 -26.84
N ALA A 236 4.88 6.62 -26.47
CA ALA A 236 4.57 5.24 -26.77
C ALA A 236 3.94 4.55 -25.55
N LYS A 237 3.05 3.57 -25.80
CA LYS A 237 2.57 2.67 -24.74
C LYS A 237 3.70 1.75 -24.26
N PRO A 238 3.63 1.22 -23.03
CA PRO A 238 4.56 0.18 -22.59
C PRO A 238 4.51 -1.05 -23.50
N VAL A 239 5.63 -1.78 -23.56
CA VAL A 239 5.85 -2.88 -24.50
C VAL A 239 4.77 -3.95 -24.37
N ASN A 240 4.46 -4.36 -23.14
CA ASN A 240 3.52 -5.44 -22.87
C ASN A 240 2.05 -4.97 -22.80
N TRP A 241 1.78 -3.68 -22.95
CA TRP A 241 0.42 -3.17 -22.87
C TRP A 241 -0.30 -3.36 -24.21
N ARG A 242 -1.56 -3.79 -24.19
CA ARG A 242 -2.39 -3.86 -25.41
C ARG A 242 -2.93 -2.49 -25.81
N LYS A 243 -3.29 -1.67 -24.83
CA LYS A 243 -3.86 -0.33 -25.00
C LYS A 243 -2.97 0.73 -24.33
N PRO A 244 -2.95 1.97 -24.83
CA PRO A 244 -2.24 3.06 -24.16
C PRO A 244 -2.93 3.47 -22.86
N VAL A 245 -2.22 4.24 -22.03
CA VAL A 245 -2.68 4.63 -20.68
C VAL A 245 -3.97 5.46 -20.66
N PHE A 246 -4.23 6.22 -21.74
CA PHE A 246 -5.43 7.03 -21.88
C PHE A 246 -6.64 6.25 -22.44
N GLU A 247 -6.53 4.92 -22.62
CA GLU A 247 -7.61 4.02 -23.04
C GLU A 247 -7.84 2.90 -22.01
N LEU A 248 -7.37 3.08 -20.77
CA LEU A 248 -7.53 2.09 -19.70
C LEU A 248 -8.97 1.98 -19.21
N ASP A 249 -9.70 3.11 -19.16
CA ASP A 249 -11.11 3.15 -18.81
C ASP A 249 -11.86 4.15 -19.71
N SER A 250 -13.15 3.89 -19.88
CA SER A 250 -14.10 4.81 -20.52
C SER A 250 -14.44 6.02 -19.64
N ASP A 251 -14.31 5.87 -18.32
CA ASP A 251 -14.64 6.92 -17.35
C ASP A 251 -13.47 7.91 -17.19
N PRO A 252 -13.67 9.21 -17.50
CA PRO A 252 -12.60 10.21 -17.38
C PRO A 252 -11.99 10.33 -15.98
N GLU A 253 -12.77 10.07 -14.92
CA GLU A 253 -12.34 10.12 -13.52
C GLU A 253 -11.55 8.88 -13.07
N ASN A 254 -11.38 7.91 -13.96
CA ASN A 254 -10.64 6.66 -13.74
C ASN A 254 -9.76 6.29 -14.93
N ASN A 255 -9.29 7.26 -15.71
CA ASN A 255 -8.50 7.02 -16.91
C ASN A 255 -7.17 7.79 -16.90
N GLY A 256 -6.16 7.32 -17.65
CA GLY A 256 -4.81 7.86 -17.59
C GLY A 256 -4.03 7.38 -16.36
N PHE A 257 -3.13 8.20 -15.83
CA PHE A 257 -2.33 7.88 -14.64
C PHE A 257 -3.15 7.81 -13.36
N ILE A 258 -4.36 8.37 -13.35
CA ILE A 258 -5.28 8.31 -12.20
C ILE A 258 -6.18 7.06 -12.20
N ASN A 259 -6.01 6.15 -13.16
CA ASN A 259 -6.73 4.88 -13.18
C ASN A 259 -6.40 4.08 -11.91
N GLU A 260 -7.44 3.67 -11.17
CA GLU A 260 -7.24 3.06 -9.86
C GLU A 260 -6.61 1.66 -9.92
N ASP A 261 -6.88 0.87 -10.95
CA ASP A 261 -6.21 -0.43 -11.17
C ASP A 261 -4.70 -0.23 -11.38
N PHE A 262 -4.34 0.77 -12.19
CA PHE A 262 -2.95 1.17 -12.40
C PHE A 262 -2.29 1.66 -11.10
N ILE A 263 -2.95 2.52 -10.33
CA ILE A 263 -2.43 3.03 -9.05
C ILE A 263 -2.18 1.88 -8.05
N VAL A 264 -3.15 0.96 -7.92
CA VAL A 264 -3.02 -0.22 -7.04
C VAL A 264 -1.83 -1.08 -7.47
N TRP A 265 -1.64 -1.26 -8.78
CA TRP A 265 -0.48 -1.98 -9.30
C TRP A 265 0.85 -1.29 -8.98
N MET A 266 0.95 0.01 -9.22
CA MET A 266 2.17 0.82 -9.03
C MET A 266 2.65 0.89 -7.57
N ARG A 267 1.78 0.59 -6.59
CA ARG A 267 2.19 0.40 -5.20
C ARG A 267 2.88 -0.96 -5.02
N THR A 268 4.21 -0.96 -5.05
CA THR A 268 5.03 -2.18 -4.92
C THR A 268 4.78 -2.92 -3.60
N ALA A 269 4.55 -4.22 -3.66
CA ALA A 269 4.46 -5.09 -2.51
C ALA A 269 5.84 -5.36 -1.87
N ALA A 270 5.85 -5.60 -0.56
CA ALA A 270 7.08 -5.88 0.19
C ALA A 270 7.55 -7.34 0.10
N LEU A 271 6.63 -8.26 -0.24
CA LEU A 271 6.85 -9.71 -0.28
C LEU A 271 6.61 -10.26 -1.70
N PRO A 272 7.22 -11.40 -2.07
CA PRO A 272 7.03 -12.02 -3.38
C PRO A 272 5.67 -12.68 -3.58
N THR A 273 4.98 -12.97 -2.48
CA THR A 273 3.57 -13.38 -2.47
C THR A 273 2.76 -12.25 -1.90
N PHE A 274 1.87 -11.68 -2.71
CA PHE A 274 1.07 -10.52 -2.32
C PHE A 274 -0.32 -10.57 -2.94
N ARG A 275 -1.25 -9.85 -2.31
CA ARG A 275 -2.60 -9.61 -2.84
C ARG A 275 -2.79 -8.12 -3.12
N LYS A 276 -3.53 -7.80 -4.18
CA LYS A 276 -3.89 -6.43 -4.56
C LYS A 276 -5.40 -6.33 -4.71
N LEU A 277 -5.97 -5.24 -4.21
CA LEU A 277 -7.42 -5.03 -4.26
C LEU A 277 -7.83 -4.84 -5.73
N TYR A 278 -8.73 -5.70 -6.20
CA TYR A 278 -9.27 -5.64 -7.54
C TYR A 278 -10.58 -4.86 -7.55
N ARG A 279 -11.57 -5.32 -6.79
CA ARG A 279 -12.94 -4.79 -6.84
C ARG A 279 -13.58 -4.80 -5.47
N ILE A 280 -14.59 -3.96 -5.30
CA ILE A 280 -15.43 -3.93 -4.11
C ILE A 280 -16.83 -4.37 -4.50
N ILE A 281 -17.39 -5.30 -3.76
CA ILE A 281 -18.79 -5.70 -3.86
C ILE A 281 -19.49 -5.04 -2.68
N GLN A 282 -20.17 -3.94 -2.96
CA GLN A 282 -20.84 -3.14 -1.95
C GLN A 282 -22.12 -3.83 -1.48
N LYS A 283 -22.37 -3.76 -0.17
CA LYS A 283 -23.62 -4.21 0.41
C LYS A 283 -24.76 -3.33 -0.09
N LYS A 284 -25.71 -3.91 -0.83
CA LYS A 284 -26.86 -3.18 -1.39
C LYS A 284 -27.99 -2.95 -0.39
N ASN A 285 -28.30 -3.96 0.44
CA ASN A 285 -29.42 -3.93 1.38
C ASN A 285 -28.99 -4.52 2.73
N SER A 286 -29.56 -4.04 3.83
CA SER A 286 -29.31 -4.55 5.18
C SER A 286 -29.88 -5.95 5.42
N MET A 287 -30.97 -6.31 4.72
CA MET A 287 -31.71 -7.56 4.95
C MET A 287 -31.13 -8.79 4.26
N THR A 288 -30.30 -8.61 3.23
CA THR A 288 -29.72 -9.71 2.46
C THR A 288 -28.20 -9.68 2.57
N PRO A 289 -27.53 -10.84 2.63
CA PRO A 289 -26.07 -10.89 2.57
C PRO A 289 -25.59 -10.33 1.22
N THR A 290 -24.39 -9.76 1.20
CA THR A 290 -23.75 -9.25 -0.01
C THR A 290 -23.47 -10.38 -1.00
N LEU A 291 -22.96 -11.52 -0.49
CA LEU A 291 -22.84 -12.77 -1.24
C LEU A 291 -23.55 -13.87 -0.45
N PRO A 292 -24.70 -14.38 -0.91
CA PRO A 292 -25.37 -15.51 -0.27
C PRO A 292 -24.55 -16.79 -0.42
N ARG A 293 -24.82 -17.77 0.46
CA ARG A 293 -24.32 -19.14 0.26
C ARG A 293 -24.85 -19.70 -1.06
N GLY A 294 -24.05 -20.50 -1.74
CA GLY A 294 -24.45 -21.13 -3.00
C GLY A 294 -23.30 -21.30 -3.99
N ASN A 295 -23.66 -21.62 -5.22
CA ASN A 295 -22.70 -21.89 -6.29
C ASN A 295 -22.42 -20.61 -7.06
N TYR A 296 -21.14 -20.41 -7.35
CA TYR A 296 -20.62 -19.29 -8.11
C TYR A 296 -19.74 -19.82 -9.25
N THR A 297 -19.49 -18.95 -10.22
CA THR A 297 -18.51 -19.18 -11.27
C THR A 297 -17.66 -17.93 -11.40
N LEU A 298 -16.34 -18.12 -11.34
CA LEU A 298 -15.37 -17.11 -11.69
C LEU A 298 -15.06 -17.25 -13.18
N GLU A 299 -15.41 -16.24 -13.97
CA GLU A 299 -15.00 -16.15 -15.37
C GLU A 299 -13.71 -15.33 -15.44
N VAL A 300 -12.63 -15.95 -15.91
CA VAL A 300 -11.31 -15.35 -16.04
C VAL A 300 -11.00 -15.15 -17.51
N THR A 301 -10.63 -13.93 -17.86
CA THR A 301 -9.98 -13.62 -19.13
C THR A 301 -8.48 -13.49 -18.88
N TYR A 302 -7.74 -14.52 -19.26
CA TYR A 302 -6.28 -14.67 -19.13
C TYR A 302 -5.53 -13.87 -20.23
#